data_AF-A0A1A6FYI2-F1
#
_entry.id   AF-A0A1A6FYI2-F1
#
_cell.length_a   1.000
_cell.length_b   1.000
_cell.length_c   1.000
_cell.angle_alpha   90.00
_cell.angle_beta   90.00
_cell.angle_gamma   90.00
#
_symmetry.space_group_name_H-M   'P 1'
#
loop_
_entity.id
_entity.type
_entity.pdbx_description
1 polymer ?
#
loop_
_entity_poly.entity_id
_entity_poly.type
_entity_poly.pdbx_seq_one_letter_code
_entity_poly.pdbx_strand_id
1 'polypeptide(L)' 'DYIMTYWKNNGADPKKLIVGFPTYGQTFTLSDPNEHGIGAHTVSAGPPGKYTKELGLWAYYE' A
#
# COMPACT_ATOMS: atom_id res chain seq x y z
N ASP A 1 12.27 4.26 -3.97
CA ASP A 1 13.52 4.55 -4.68
C ASP A 1 13.39 4.42 -6.20
N TYR A 2 13.10 3.21 -6.72
CA TYR A 2 12.99 2.93 -8.17
C TYR A 2 12.13 3.93 -8.97
N ILE A 3 10.91 4.21 -8.53
CA ILE A 3 9.96 5.08 -9.27
C ILE A 3 10.49 6.52 -9.41
N MET A 4 11.13 7.06 -8.37
CA MET A 4 11.68 8.42 -8.39
C MET A 4 12.87 8.50 -9.35
N THR A 5 13.73 7.48 -9.34
CA THR A 5 14.85 7.35 -10.28
C THR A 5 14.36 7.17 -11.71
N TYR A 6 13.29 6.39 -11.92
CA TYR A 6 12.67 6.22 -13.24
C TYR A 6 12.21 7.55 -13.83
N TRP A 7 11.45 8.36 -13.08
CA TRP A 7 11.00 9.67 -13.55
C TRP A 7 12.15 10.63 -13.85
N LYS A 8 13.14 10.68 -12.95
CA LYS A 8 14.36 11.47 -13.18
C LYS A 8 15.08 11.06 -14.47
N ASN A 9 15.26 9.77 -14.72
CA ASN A 9 15.93 9.26 -15.91
C ASN A 9 15.14 9.53 -17.20
N ASN A 10 13.83 9.68 -17.10
CA ASN A 10 12.96 10.07 -18.21
C ASN A 10 12.80 11.60 -18.36
N GLY A 11 13.67 12.39 -17.73
CA GLY A 11 13.73 13.85 -17.94
C GLY A 11 12.88 14.68 -16.99
N ALA A 12 12.27 14.09 -15.95
CA ALA A 12 11.61 14.87 -14.92
C ALA A 12 12.64 15.66 -14.09
N ASP A 13 12.40 16.96 -13.92
CA ASP A 13 13.20 17.81 -13.04
C ASP A 13 13.06 17.34 -11.58
N PRO A 14 14.16 16.88 -10.92
CA PRO A 14 14.09 16.36 -9.56
C PRO A 14 13.50 17.33 -8.53
N LYS A 15 13.64 18.65 -8.76
CA LYS A 15 13.10 19.68 -7.85
C LYS A 15 11.58 19.78 -7.91
N LYS A 16 10.96 19.21 -8.94
CA LYS A 16 9.51 19.19 -9.15
C LYS A 16 8.90 17.83 -8.82
N LEU A 17 9.72 16.83 -8.46
CA LEU A 17 9.22 15.52 -8.06
C LEU A 17 8.77 15.54 -6.60
N ILE A 18 7.49 15.27 -6.37
CA ILE A 18 6.88 15.19 -5.04
C ILE A 18 6.69 13.70 -4.70
N VAL A 19 7.28 13.27 -3.59
CA VAL A 19 7.11 11.90 -3.08
C VAL A 19 5.81 11.81 -2.32
N GLY A 20 4.91 10.93 -2.74
CA GLY A 20 3.70 10.63 -1.99
C GLY A 20 4.03 9.90 -0.69
N PHE A 21 3.38 10.30 0.40
CA PHE A 21 3.49 9.68 1.72
C PHE A 21 2.10 9.24 2.20
N PRO A 22 1.70 7.97 1.98
CA PRO A 22 0.38 7.51 2.36
C PRO A 22 0.27 7.35 3.89
N THR A 23 -0.81 7.89 4.45
CA THR A 23 -1.20 7.72 5.86
C THR A 23 -2.23 6.60 6.05
N TYR A 24 -2.21 5.62 5.15
CA TYR A 24 -3.07 4.44 5.14
C TYR A 24 -2.25 3.22 4.69
N GLY A 25 -2.75 2.03 5.03
CA GLY A 25 -2.23 0.74 4.59
C GLY A 25 -3.24 0.00 3.74
N GLN A 26 -2.74 -0.93 2.92
CA GLN A 26 -3.56 -1.91 2.22
C GLN A 26 -3.56 -3.22 3.00
N THR A 27 -4.72 -3.81 3.21
CA THR A 27 -4.92 -5.00 4.04
C THR A 27 -5.50 -6.16 3.24
N PHE A 28 -5.24 -7.39 3.69
CA PHE A 28 -5.63 -8.62 3.02
C PHE A 28 -6.09 -9.67 4.03
N THR A 29 -6.97 -10.56 3.59
CA THR A 29 -7.35 -11.76 4.35
C THR A 29 -6.49 -12.93 3.89
N LEU A 30 -5.67 -13.47 4.79
CA LEU A 30 -4.82 -14.63 4.52
C LEU A 30 -5.66 -15.89 4.33
N SER A 31 -5.19 -16.81 3.47
CA SER A 31 -5.79 -18.15 3.38
C SER A 31 -5.47 -19.01 4.60
N ASP A 32 -4.26 -18.89 5.15
CA ASP A 32 -3.82 -19.52 6.40
C ASP A 32 -3.27 -18.43 7.35
N PRO A 33 -3.88 -18.22 8.53
CA PRO A 33 -3.39 -17.24 9.51
C PRO A 33 -1.95 -17.48 10.00
N ASN A 34 -1.42 -18.71 9.87
CA ASN A 34 -0.05 -19.04 10.26
C ASN A 34 0.97 -18.68 9.16
N GLU A 35 0.52 -18.48 7.92
CA GLU A 35 1.35 -18.03 6.80
C GLU A 35 1.21 -16.52 6.60
N HIS A 36 1.92 -15.73 7.42
CA HIS A 36 1.82 -14.26 7.42
C HIS A 36 3.09 -13.55 6.89
N GLY A 37 3.85 -14.23 6.02
CA GLY A 37 5.05 -13.68 5.38
C GLY A 37 4.76 -12.82 4.15
N ILE A 38 5.78 -12.15 3.61
CA ILE A 38 5.67 -11.40 2.35
C ILE A 38 5.35 -12.40 1.22
N GLY A 39 4.26 -12.14 0.48
CA GLY A 39 3.83 -12.99 -0.63
C GLY A 39 2.99 -14.20 -0.21
N ALA A 40 2.58 -14.30 1.05
CA ALA A 40 1.65 -15.33 1.50
C ALA A 40 0.33 -15.29 0.72
N HIS A 41 -0.32 -16.45 0.59
CA HIS A 41 -1.55 -16.57 -0.18
C HIS A 41 -2.72 -15.85 0.51
N THR A 42 -3.55 -15.16 -0.28
CA THR A 42 -4.68 -14.36 0.19
C THR A 42 -5.95 -14.77 -0.53
N VAL A 43 -7.07 -14.72 0.18
CA VAL A 43 -8.39 -15.07 -0.37
C VAL A 43 -9.22 -13.85 -0.76
N SER A 44 -8.92 -12.70 -0.17
CA SER A 44 -9.62 -11.45 -0.44
C SER A 44 -8.83 -10.22 0.03
N ALA A 45 -9.31 -9.04 -0.35
CA ALA A 45 -9.01 -7.80 0.35
C ALA A 45 -9.40 -7.92 1.84
N GLY A 46 -8.71 -7.17 2.71
CA GLY A 46 -8.99 -7.18 4.13
C GLY A 46 -10.37 -6.59 4.46
N PRO A 47 -10.92 -6.87 5.66
CA PRO A 47 -12.19 -6.31 6.08
C PRO A 47 -12.18 -4.79 6.05
N PRO A 48 -13.35 -4.14 5.82
CA PRO A 48 -13.39 -2.69 5.77
C PRO A 48 -13.07 -2.11 7.16
N GLY A 49 -12.27 -1.05 7.17
CA GLY A 49 -11.97 -0.33 8.40
C GLY A 49 -13.22 0.28 9.03
N LYS A 50 -13.20 0.49 10.35
CA LYS A 50 -14.34 1.02 11.10
C LYS A 50 -14.80 2.38 10.57
N TYR A 51 -13.86 3.20 10.11
CA TYR A 51 -14.11 4.57 9.70
C TYR A 51 -14.04 4.74 8.18
N THR A 52 -13.03 4.15 7.54
CA THR A 52 -12.84 4.23 6.08
C THR A 52 -13.92 3.47 5.32
N LYS A 53 -14.44 2.37 5.89
CA LYS A 53 -15.49 1.53 5.32
C LYS A 53 -15.17 0.97 3.91
N GLU A 54 -13.89 0.89 3.58
CA GLU A 54 -13.40 0.40 2.30
C GLU A 54 -12.65 -0.92 2.48
N LEU A 55 -12.99 -1.93 1.68
CA LEU A 55 -12.32 -3.22 1.72
C LEU A 55 -10.85 -3.08 1.34
N GLY A 56 -9.98 -3.67 2.16
CA GLY A 56 -8.55 -3.67 1.92
C GLY A 56 -7.84 -2.35 2.18
N LEU A 57 -8.51 -1.32 2.72
CA LEU A 57 -7.87 -0.05 3.05
C LEU A 57 -8.09 0.30 4.51
N TRP A 58 -6.99 0.42 5.25
CA TRP A 58 -7.02 0.90 6.63
C TRP A 58 -6.28 2.24 6.78
N ALA A 59 -6.91 3.29 7.32
CA ALA A 59 -6.22 4.52 7.70
C ALA A 59 -5.35 4.30 8.95
N TYR A 60 -4.35 5.16 9.17
CA TYR A 60 -3.41 5.04 10.29
C TYR A 60 -4.06 4.93 11.69
N TYR A 61 -5.26 5.50 11.86
CA TYR A 61 -5.97 5.53 13.14
C TYR A 61 -7.04 4.45 13.31
N GLU A 62 -7.18 3.54 12.33
CA GLU A 62 -8.15 2.45 12.41
C GLU A 62 -7.72 1.35 13.37
#